data_AF-A0A2K2V7J0-F1
#
_entry.id   AF-A0A2K2V7J0-F1
#
_cell.length_a   1.000
_cell.length_b   1.000
_cell.length_c   1.000
_cell.angle_alpha   90.00
_cell.angle_beta   90.00
_cell.angle_gamma   90.00
#
_symmetry.space_group_name_H-M   'P 1'
#
loop_
_entity.id
_entity.type
_entity.pdbx_description
1 polymer ?
#
loop_
_entity_poly.entity_id
_entity_poly.type
_entity_poly.pdbx_seq_one_letter_code
_entity_poly.pdbx_strand_id
1 'polypeptide(L)' 'MKIGSPRFVATVGILAALTAVATMIIQIPTPQTRGYINLGDTMVMLSAVLFGPAVG' A
#
# COMPACT_ATOMS: atom_id res chain seq x y z
N MET A 1 -15.68 5.83 -7.57
CA MET A 1 -16.22 5.49 -6.23
C MET A 1 -16.43 6.79 -5.47
N LYS A 2 -17.59 7.02 -4.82
CA LYS A 2 -17.81 8.30 -4.11
C LYS A 2 -17.00 8.31 -2.81
N ILE A 3 -16.19 9.33 -2.61
CA ILE A 3 -15.42 9.53 -1.38
C ILE A 3 -16.40 9.58 -0.20
N GLY A 4 -16.10 8.82 0.86
CA GLY A 4 -16.96 8.70 2.05
C GLY A 4 -18.10 7.67 1.94
N SER A 5 -18.25 6.95 0.81
CA SER A 5 -19.20 5.82 0.75
C SER A 5 -18.68 4.61 1.53
N PRO A 6 -19.55 3.71 2.04
CA PRO A 6 -19.10 2.53 2.81
C PRO A 6 -18.16 1.62 2.00
N ARG A 7 -18.46 1.45 0.71
CA ARG A 7 -17.61 0.71 -0.24
C ARG A 7 -16.25 1.37 -0.42
N PHE A 8 -16.20 2.71 -0.39
CA PHE A 8 -14.95 3.44 -0.47
C PHE A 8 -14.03 3.13 0.70
N VAL A 9 -14.57 3.28 1.92
CA VAL A 9 -13.83 3.04 3.16
C VAL A 9 -13.38 1.57 3.24
N ALA A 10 -14.24 0.62 2.86
CA ALA A 10 -13.89 -0.79 2.84
C ALA A 10 -12.72 -1.08 1.89
N THR A 11 -12.74 -0.57 0.65
CA THR A 11 -11.66 -0.80 -0.32
C THR A 11 -10.33 -0.17 0.14
N VAL A 12 -10.36 1.07 0.64
CA VAL A 12 -9.15 1.74 1.16
C VAL A 12 -8.59 0.98 2.36
N GLY A 13 -9.46 0.55 3.29
CA GLY A 13 -9.04 -0.23 4.46
C GLY A 13 -8.40 -1.58 4.08
N ILE A 14 -8.98 -2.29 3.12
CA ILE A 14 -8.41 -3.57 2.63
C ILE A 14 -7.04 -3.34 1.98
N LEU A 15 -6.90 -2.30 1.15
CA LEU A 15 -5.63 -1.97 0.49
C LEU A 15 -4.56 -1.55 1.50
N ALA A 16 -4.92 -0.75 2.51
CA ALA A 16 -4.00 -0.38 3.59
C ALA A 16 -3.52 -1.61 4.40
N ALA A 17 -4.44 -2.52 4.73
CA ALA A 17 -4.10 -3.77 5.42
C ALA A 17 -3.17 -4.66 4.57
N LEU A 18 -3.46 -4.79 3.26
CA LEU A 18 -2.60 -5.52 2.31
C LEU A 18 -1.21 -4.91 2.23
N THR A 19 -1.10 -3.58 2.12
CA THR A 19 0.19 -2.88 2.12
C THR A 19 0.97 -3.15 3.40
N ALA A 20 0.32 -3.09 4.57
CA ALA A 20 0.97 -3.37 5.86
C ALA A 20 1.45 -4.83 5.98
N VAL A 21 0.65 -5.79 5.51
CA VAL A 21 1.06 -7.20 5.50
C VAL A 21 2.22 -7.41 4.51
N ALA A 22 2.16 -6.80 3.33
CA ALA A 22 3.22 -6.90 2.33
C ALA A 22 4.56 -6.33 2.84
N THR A 23 4.55 -5.21 3.56
CA THR A 23 5.77 -4.64 4.16
C THR A 23 6.35 -5.50 5.28
N MET A 24 5.50 -6.16 6.06
CA MET A 24 5.96 -7.05 7.13
C MET A 24 6.52 -8.36 6.60
N ILE A 25 5.89 -8.95 5.56
CA ILE A 25 6.30 -10.24 4.99
C ILE A 25 7.53 -10.08 4.09
N ILE A 26 7.55 -9.06 3.23
CA ILE A 26 8.58 -8.91 2.20
C ILE A 26 9.63 -7.90 2.69
N GLN A 27 10.56 -8.39 3.49
CA GLN A 27 11.70 -7.59 3.96
C GLN A 27 12.92 -7.93 3.12
N ILE A 28 13.28 -7.03 2.19
CA ILE A 28 14.50 -7.16 1.40
C ILE A 28 15.58 -6.28 2.05
N PRO A 29 16.52 -6.86 2.82
CA PRO A 29 17.59 -6.10 3.43
C PRO A 29 18.56 -5.62 2.34
N THR A 30 18.98 -4.36 2.42
CA THR A 30 20.01 -3.77 1.56
C THR A 30 21.33 -3.68 2.32
N PRO A 31 22.30 -4.61 2.09
CA PRO A 31 23.51 -4.71 2.90
C PRO A 31 24.38 -3.47 2.84
N GLN A 32 24.43 -2.78 1.69
CA GLN A 32 25.24 -1.57 1.51
C GLN A 32 24.75 -0.38 2.35
N THR A 33 23.45 -0.24 2.58
CA THR A 33 22.87 0.91 3.29
C THR A 33 22.41 0.58 4.71
N ARG A 34 22.54 -0.70 5.13
CA ARG A 34 22.01 -1.23 6.41
C ARG A 34 20.52 -0.94 6.60
N GLY A 35 19.79 -0.83 5.49
CA GLY A 35 18.37 -0.51 5.46
C GLY A 35 17.52 -1.65 4.92
N TYR A 36 16.24 -1.34 4.71
CA TYR A 36 15.29 -2.21 4.01
C TYR A 36 14.73 -1.47 2.80
N ILE A 37 14.41 -2.23 1.76
CA ILE A 37 13.63 -1.68 0.63
C ILE A 37 12.18 -1.50 1.11
N ASN A 38 11.67 -0.27 1.01
CA ASN A 38 10.29 0.04 1.38
C ASN A 38 9.32 -0.40 0.29
N LEU A 39 8.91 -1.67 0.31
CA LEU A 39 7.91 -2.21 -0.59
C LEU A 39 6.48 -1.69 -0.32
N GLY A 40 6.28 -0.98 0.79
CA GLY A 40 5.01 -0.33 1.08
C GLY A 40 4.69 0.76 0.07
N ASP A 41 5.70 1.56 -0.28
CA ASP A 41 5.54 2.67 -1.23
C ASP A 41 5.10 2.18 -2.61
N THR A 42 5.63 1.03 -3.06
CA THR A 42 5.25 0.45 -4.36
C THR A 42 3.81 -0.05 -4.34
N MET A 43 3.35 -0.63 -3.23
CA MET A 43 1.96 -1.07 -3.05
C MET A 43 0.98 0.11 -2.99
N VAL A 44 1.36 1.21 -2.33
CA VAL A 44 0.57 2.46 -2.32
C VAL A 44 0.46 3.03 -3.73
N MET A 45 1.58 3.14 -4.45
CA MET A 45 1.57 3.60 -5.84
C MET A 45 0.74 2.69 -6.76
N LEU A 46 0.82 1.37 -6.58
CA LEU A 46 -0.02 0.42 -7.31
C LEU A 46 -1.50 0.66 -7.03
N SER A 47 -1.89 0.91 -5.77
CA SER A 47 -3.27 1.21 -5.41
C SER A 47 -3.78 2.51 -6.04
N ALA A 48 -2.93 3.53 -6.15
CA ALA A 48 -3.25 4.78 -6.84
C ALA A 48 -3.44 4.57 -8.35
N VAL A 49 -2.62 3.72 -8.99
CA VAL A 49 -2.77 3.37 -10.42
C VAL A 49 -4.06 2.58 -10.68
N LEU A 50 -4.42 1.65 -9.80
CA LEU A 50 -5.59 0.78 -9.98
C LEU A 50 -6.93 1.47 -9.66
N PHE A 51 -6.98 2.28 -8.61
CA PHE A 51 -8.22 2.84 -8.07
C PHE A 51 -8.30 4.37 -8.11
N GLY A 52 -7.22 5.03 -8.51
CA GLY A 52 -7.09 6.47 -8.61
C GLY A 52 -6.50 7.14 -7.36
N PRO A 53 -6.13 8.42 -7.46
CA PRO A 53 -5.40 9.17 -6.43
C PRO A 53 -6.18 9.46 -5.14
N ALA A 54 -7.46 9.07 -5.09
CA ALA A 54 -8.24 9.17 -3.86
C ALA A 54 -8.13 7.91 -3.00
N VAL A 55 -7.66 6.79 -3.56
CA VAL A 55 -7.63 5.47 -2.89
C VAL A 55 -6.22 5.07 -2.49
N GLY A 56 -5.23 5.32 -3.35
CA GLY A 56 -3.81 5.23 -2.99
C GLY A 56 -3.26 6.58 -2.64
#